data_AF-A0AAW7M967-F1
#
_entry.id   AF-A0AAW7M967-F1
#
_cell.length_a   1.000
_cell.length_b   1.000
_cell.length_c   1.000
_cell.angle_alpha   90.00
_cell.angle_beta   90.00
_cell.angle_gamma   90.00
#
_symmetry.space_group_name_H-M   'P 1'
#
loop_
_entity.id
_entity.type
_entity.pdbx_description
1 polymer ?
#
loop_
_entity_poly.entity_id
_entity_poly.type
_entity_poly.pdbx_seq_one_letter_code
_entity_poly.pdbx_strand_id
1 'polypeptide(L)'
;MSFRRRLAVIAASSLLLAGCAVPGQGAAPGVAAEYDGTTLTTAGLDQLAAAWAEDSDGLVAPTRDQVATYALIGPAAVAATEDTDSPITTGVAANVASAWFEYVGVTDAEISDEVVEQVREILAVYVLSLTDEDTQAQLAEIAADVEDSGLFSPRLGDFSAEALSASMADAQTQASNLGLGTYTFIMYTDVSGFSAPDVSWAARD
;
A
#
# COMPACT_ATOMS: atom_id res chain seq x y z
N MET A 1 26.23 20.19 -12.15
CA MET A 1 25.09 20.32 -13.07
C MET A 1 23.88 19.72 -12.38
N SER A 2 22.89 20.55 -12.06
CA SER A 2 21.65 20.14 -11.38
C SER A 2 20.76 19.38 -12.38
N PHE A 3 20.46 18.12 -12.10
CA PHE A 3 19.43 17.37 -12.80
C PHE A 3 18.19 17.29 -11.90
N ARG A 4 17.26 18.22 -12.12
CA ARG A 4 15.89 18.13 -11.60
C ARG A 4 15.18 17.00 -12.34
N ARG A 5 14.99 15.85 -11.67
CA ARG A 5 14.14 14.77 -12.18
C ARG A 5 12.68 15.21 -12.08
N ARG A 6 11.98 15.09 -13.20
CA ARG A 6 10.62 15.59 -13.42
C ARG A 6 9.64 14.64 -12.72
N LEU A 7 8.85 15.17 -11.81
CA LEU A 7 7.67 14.55 -11.25
C LEU A 7 6.71 14.19 -12.39
N ALA A 8 6.36 12.91 -12.50
CA ALA A 8 5.29 12.45 -13.36
C ALA A 8 3.96 12.84 -12.71
N VAL A 9 3.41 13.98 -13.12
CA VAL A 9 2.03 14.35 -12.81
C VAL A 9 1.13 13.39 -13.59
N ILE A 10 0.49 12.46 -12.88
CA ILE A 10 -0.64 11.70 -13.43
C ILE A 10 -1.79 12.71 -13.57
N ALA A 11 -1.84 13.38 -14.73
CA ALA A 11 -2.90 14.31 -15.06
C ALA A 11 -4.20 13.53 -15.30
N ALA A 12 -4.97 13.32 -14.24
CA ALA A 12 -6.32 12.80 -14.32
C ALA A 12 -7.18 13.79 -15.11
N SER A 13 -7.47 13.43 -16.35
CA SER A 13 -8.41 14.14 -17.19
C SER A 13 -9.78 14.05 -16.53
N SER A 14 -10.37 15.22 -16.31
CA SER A 14 -11.64 15.46 -15.64
C SER A 14 -12.82 14.83 -16.40
N LEU A 15 -13.02 13.54 -16.21
CA LEU A 15 -14.27 12.88 -16.55
C LEU A 15 -15.20 13.02 -15.34
N LEU A 16 -16.03 14.06 -15.41
CA LEU A 16 -17.26 14.23 -14.62
C LEU A 16 -18.24 13.09 -14.95
N LEU A 17 -17.91 11.88 -14.52
CA LEU A 17 -18.89 10.81 -14.38
C LEU A 17 -19.72 11.17 -13.16
N ALA A 18 -21.01 11.38 -13.39
CA ALA A 18 -22.04 11.58 -12.37
C ALA A 18 -22.18 10.32 -11.49
N GLY A 19 -21.14 9.99 -10.73
CA GLY A 19 -21.21 9.07 -9.62
C GLY A 19 -21.97 9.78 -8.50
N CYS A 20 -23.10 9.22 -8.08
CA CYS A 20 -23.86 9.71 -6.94
C CYS A 20 -22.90 9.91 -5.76
N ALA A 21 -22.60 11.16 -5.43
CA ALA A 21 -21.82 11.50 -4.26
C ALA A 21 -22.51 10.87 -3.05
N VAL A 22 -21.79 10.03 -2.31
CA VAL A 22 -22.32 9.48 -1.06
C VAL A 22 -22.39 10.66 -0.08
N PRO A 23 -23.55 10.94 0.54
CA PRO A 23 -23.63 11.99 1.55
C PRO A 23 -22.60 11.74 2.66
N GLY A 24 -21.72 12.72 2.93
CA GLY A 24 -20.63 12.59 3.89
C GLY A 24 -19.27 12.16 3.31
N GLN A 25 -19.15 11.97 1.99
CA GLN A 25 -17.86 11.64 1.36
C GLN A 25 -16.91 12.84 1.41
N GLY A 26 -15.77 12.70 2.09
CA GLY A 26 -14.71 13.71 2.11
C GLY A 26 -13.99 13.85 0.76
N ALA A 27 -13.86 12.74 0.02
CA ALA A 27 -13.25 12.68 -1.31
C ALA A 27 -14.25 12.86 -2.47
N ALA A 28 -13.77 13.29 -3.63
CA ALA A 28 -14.62 13.43 -4.84
C ALA A 28 -15.17 12.07 -5.34
N PRO A 29 -16.27 12.03 -6.12
CA PRO A 29 -16.77 10.80 -6.72
C PRO A 29 -15.69 10.06 -7.53
N GLY A 30 -15.51 8.77 -7.27
CA GLY A 30 -14.47 7.94 -7.91
C GLY A 30 -13.07 8.05 -7.28
N VAL A 31 -12.88 8.97 -6.33
CA VAL A 31 -11.68 9.07 -5.51
C VAL A 31 -11.86 8.22 -4.24
N ALA A 32 -10.88 7.37 -3.98
CA ALA A 32 -10.81 6.50 -2.82
C ALA A 32 -10.11 7.20 -1.64
N ALA A 33 -9.01 7.91 -1.91
CA ALA A 33 -8.29 8.71 -0.92
C ALA A 33 -7.58 9.91 -1.56
N GLU A 34 -7.42 11.00 -0.81
CA GLU A 34 -6.53 12.12 -1.12
C GLU A 34 -5.62 12.42 0.07
N TYR A 35 -4.32 12.56 -0.17
CA TYR A 35 -3.34 12.89 0.86
C TYR A 35 -2.08 13.49 0.22
N ASP A 36 -1.53 14.57 0.80
CA ASP A 36 -0.32 15.27 0.33
C ASP A 36 -0.24 15.51 -1.19
N GLY A 37 -1.35 15.92 -1.80
CA GLY A 37 -1.45 16.16 -3.25
C GLY A 37 -1.51 14.89 -4.11
N THR A 38 -1.47 13.71 -3.51
CA THR A 38 -1.74 12.41 -4.14
C THR A 38 -3.25 12.15 -4.15
N THR A 39 -3.76 11.70 -5.30
CA THR A 39 -5.16 11.29 -5.47
C THR A 39 -5.20 9.82 -5.86
N LEU A 40 -5.72 8.98 -4.99
CA LEU A 40 -5.95 7.56 -5.25
C LEU A 40 -7.38 7.37 -5.73
N THR A 41 -7.56 6.89 -6.95
CA THR A 41 -8.88 6.60 -7.50
C THR A 41 -9.26 5.15 -7.25
N THR A 42 -10.56 4.85 -7.12
CA THR A 42 -11.03 3.47 -6.97
C THR A 42 -10.56 2.61 -8.15
N ALA A 43 -10.63 3.15 -9.37
CA ALA A 43 -10.17 2.44 -10.57
C ALA A 43 -8.65 2.21 -10.61
N GLY A 44 -7.86 3.12 -10.03
CA GLY A 44 -6.41 2.95 -9.91
C GLY A 44 -6.06 1.83 -8.94
N LEU A 45 -6.73 1.79 -7.79
CA LEU A 45 -6.53 0.71 -6.81
C LEU A 45 -6.99 -0.65 -7.38
N ASP A 46 -8.07 -0.68 -8.17
CA ASP A 46 -8.54 -1.90 -8.84
C ASP A 46 -7.54 -2.42 -9.87
N GLN A 47 -6.93 -1.51 -10.63
CA GLN A 47 -5.87 -1.87 -11.58
C GLN A 47 -4.64 -2.42 -10.86
N LEU A 48 -4.24 -1.82 -9.75
CA LEU A 48 -3.08 -2.31 -8.99
C LEU A 48 -3.36 -3.67 -8.34
N ALA A 49 -4.53 -3.88 -7.76
CA ALA A 49 -4.94 -5.20 -7.26
C ALA A 49 -5.02 -6.25 -8.39
N ALA A 50 -5.48 -5.85 -9.58
CA ALA A 50 -5.51 -6.72 -10.75
C ALA A 50 -4.08 -7.06 -11.24
N ALA A 51 -3.14 -6.12 -11.21
CA ALA A 51 -1.74 -6.36 -11.57
C ALA A 51 -1.10 -7.40 -10.64
N TRP A 52 -1.33 -7.32 -9.33
CA TRP A 52 -0.90 -8.36 -8.40
C TRP A 52 -1.45 -9.74 -8.75
N ALA A 53 -2.75 -9.81 -9.06
CA ALA A 53 -3.38 -11.08 -9.42
C ALA A 53 -2.89 -11.59 -10.78
N GLU A 54 -2.65 -10.72 -11.77
CA GLU A 54 -2.12 -11.10 -13.08
C GLU A 54 -0.69 -11.61 -12.98
N ASP A 55 0.20 -10.83 -12.36
CA ASP A 55 1.62 -11.15 -12.25
C ASP A 55 1.84 -12.44 -11.43
N SER A 56 0.94 -12.74 -10.48
CA SER A 56 1.07 -13.87 -9.56
C SER A 56 0.22 -15.10 -9.92
N ASP A 57 -0.36 -15.16 -11.12
CA ASP A 57 -1.31 -16.21 -11.51
C ASP A 57 -2.49 -16.39 -10.52
N GLY A 58 -2.88 -15.30 -9.86
CA GLY A 58 -3.95 -15.25 -8.86
C GLY A 58 -3.58 -15.77 -7.48
N LEU A 59 -2.30 -16.07 -7.23
CA LEU A 59 -1.81 -16.61 -5.96
C LEU A 59 -1.64 -15.52 -4.88
N VAL A 60 -1.42 -14.27 -5.30
CA VAL A 60 -1.35 -13.09 -4.42
C VAL A 60 -2.36 -12.07 -4.92
N ALA A 61 -3.34 -11.76 -4.06
CA ALA A 61 -4.46 -10.88 -4.42
C ALA A 61 -4.78 -9.96 -3.24
N PRO A 62 -3.98 -8.90 -3.01
CA PRO A 62 -4.25 -7.96 -1.95
C PRO A 62 -5.60 -7.27 -2.17
N THR A 63 -6.29 -6.99 -1.08
CA THR A 63 -7.53 -6.24 -1.08
C THR A 63 -7.25 -4.76 -1.36
N ARG A 64 -8.30 -4.04 -1.77
CA ARG A 64 -8.20 -2.62 -2.12
C ARG A 64 -7.64 -1.76 -0.98
N ASP A 65 -8.03 -2.05 0.25
CA ASP A 65 -7.58 -1.35 1.45
C ASP A 65 -6.11 -1.65 1.80
N GLN A 66 -5.64 -2.87 1.58
CA GLN A 66 -4.22 -3.22 1.70
C GLN A 66 -3.40 -2.44 0.66
N VAL A 67 -3.82 -2.47 -0.61
CA VAL A 67 -3.17 -1.71 -1.70
C VAL A 67 -3.21 -0.19 -1.42
N ALA A 68 -4.33 0.33 -0.92
CA ALA A 68 -4.46 1.75 -0.60
C ALA A 68 -3.58 2.17 0.58
N THR A 69 -3.41 1.31 1.58
CA THR A 69 -2.52 1.55 2.72
C THR A 69 -1.12 1.85 2.22
N TYR A 70 -0.57 0.98 1.37
CA TYR A 70 0.77 1.16 0.81
C TYR A 70 0.88 2.35 -0.13
N ALA A 71 -0.13 2.59 -0.97
CA ALA A 71 -0.13 3.77 -1.84
C ALA A 71 -0.17 5.11 -1.05
N LEU A 72 -0.60 5.11 0.21
CA LEU A 72 -0.65 6.29 1.08
C LEU A 72 0.63 6.47 1.92
N ILE A 73 1.04 5.43 2.65
CA ILE A 73 2.17 5.52 3.59
C ILE A 73 3.51 5.11 2.95
N GLY A 74 3.45 4.28 1.92
CA GLY A 74 4.60 3.64 1.27
C GLY A 74 5.64 4.63 0.75
N PRO A 75 5.28 5.67 -0.01
CA PRO A 75 6.25 6.64 -0.51
C PRO A 75 7.05 7.33 0.61
N ALA A 76 6.38 7.72 1.71
CA ALA A 76 7.04 8.32 2.86
C ALA A 76 7.88 7.29 3.65
N ALA A 77 7.38 6.07 3.80
CA ALA A 77 8.13 4.97 4.43
C ALA A 77 9.41 4.65 3.63
N VAL A 78 9.33 4.60 2.31
CA VAL A 78 10.48 4.41 1.42
C VAL A 78 11.49 5.53 1.60
N ALA A 79 11.03 6.79 1.64
CA ALA A 79 11.91 7.94 1.88
C ALA A 79 12.61 7.85 3.26
N ALA A 80 11.89 7.44 4.30
CA ALA A 80 12.45 7.24 5.64
C ALA A 80 13.52 6.14 5.68
N THR A 81 13.47 5.14 4.78
CA THR A 81 14.54 4.13 4.68
C THR A 81 15.81 4.63 4.01
N GLU A 82 15.78 5.76 3.29
CA GLU A 82 16.95 6.28 2.54
C GLU A 82 18.11 6.68 3.46
N ASP A 83 17.81 7.08 4.69
CA ASP A 83 18.78 7.48 5.71
C ASP A 83 19.29 6.29 6.57
N THR A 84 18.80 5.09 6.31
CA THR A 84 19.23 3.87 7.01
C THR A 84 20.47 3.24 6.34
N ASP A 85 21.15 2.34 7.06
CA ASP A 85 22.26 1.55 6.51
C ASP A 85 21.80 0.56 5.41
N SER A 86 20.49 0.46 5.12
CA SER A 86 19.92 -0.49 4.16
C SER A 86 18.73 0.11 3.40
N PRO A 87 18.97 1.05 2.47
CA PRO A 87 17.91 1.70 1.71
C PRO A 87 17.17 0.71 0.80
N ILE A 88 15.85 0.81 0.75
CA ILE A 88 15.01 -0.05 -0.09
C ILE A 88 14.95 0.53 -1.52
N THR A 89 15.86 0.07 -2.36
CA THR A 89 15.91 0.45 -3.78
C THR A 89 14.95 -0.39 -4.63
N THR A 90 14.57 0.11 -5.81
CA THR A 90 13.77 -0.67 -6.79
C THR A 90 14.43 -2.00 -7.16
N GLY A 91 15.76 -2.06 -7.23
CA GLY A 91 16.47 -3.32 -7.51
C GLY A 91 16.37 -4.33 -6.37
N VAL A 92 16.36 -3.87 -5.12
CA VAL A 92 16.10 -4.73 -3.96
C VAL A 92 14.67 -5.24 -4.00
N ALA A 93 13.69 -4.35 -4.25
CA ALA A 93 12.28 -4.71 -4.35
C ALA A 93 12.02 -5.73 -5.47
N ALA A 94 12.61 -5.56 -6.66
CA ALA A 94 12.45 -6.49 -7.77
C ALA A 94 13.00 -7.89 -7.45
N ASN A 95 14.15 -7.97 -6.77
CA ASN A 95 14.71 -9.24 -6.33
C ASN A 95 13.84 -9.93 -5.28
N VAL A 96 13.29 -9.17 -4.32
CA VAL A 96 12.38 -9.70 -3.31
C VAL A 96 11.06 -10.13 -3.92
N ALA A 97 10.48 -9.34 -4.84
CA ALA A 97 9.28 -9.69 -5.57
C ALA A 97 9.46 -11.02 -6.32
N SER A 98 10.58 -11.19 -7.02
CA SER A 98 10.91 -12.44 -7.72
C SER A 98 11.00 -13.63 -6.76
N ALA A 99 11.72 -13.47 -5.64
CA ALA A 99 11.86 -14.52 -4.64
C ALA A 99 10.53 -14.89 -3.96
N TRP A 100 9.67 -13.90 -3.74
CA TRP A 100 8.33 -14.11 -3.21
C TRP A 100 7.44 -14.83 -4.22
N PHE A 101 7.43 -14.41 -5.48
CA PHE A 101 6.62 -15.05 -6.51
C PHE A 101 7.03 -16.51 -6.72
N GLU A 102 8.33 -16.79 -6.72
CA GLU A 102 8.86 -18.16 -6.69
C GLU A 102 8.38 -18.93 -5.44
N TYR A 103 8.41 -18.29 -4.26
CA TYR A 103 7.95 -18.90 -3.01
C TYR A 103 6.47 -19.30 -3.04
N VAL A 104 5.59 -18.45 -3.60
CA VAL A 104 4.16 -18.77 -3.73
C VAL A 104 3.86 -19.73 -4.88
N GLY A 105 4.86 -20.04 -5.72
CA GLY A 105 4.79 -21.08 -6.75
C GLY A 105 4.61 -20.55 -8.18
N VAL A 106 4.80 -19.25 -8.41
CA VAL A 106 4.81 -18.65 -9.74
C VAL A 106 6.19 -18.89 -10.37
N THR A 107 6.20 -19.50 -11.56
CA THR A 107 7.42 -19.76 -12.31
C THR A 107 7.56 -18.77 -13.46
N ASP A 108 8.78 -18.24 -13.68
CA ASP A 108 9.06 -17.29 -14.77
C ASP A 108 8.15 -16.04 -14.75
N ALA A 109 7.86 -15.51 -13.56
CA ALA A 109 7.00 -14.35 -13.37
C ALA A 109 7.51 -13.11 -14.13
N GLU A 110 6.64 -12.52 -14.96
CA GLU A 110 6.85 -11.17 -15.50
C GLU A 110 6.21 -10.16 -14.54
N ILE A 111 6.97 -9.72 -13.55
CA ILE A 111 6.47 -8.80 -12.51
C ILE A 111 6.50 -7.36 -13.05
N SER A 112 5.34 -6.70 -13.04
CA SER A 112 5.14 -5.31 -13.45
C SER A 112 5.88 -4.31 -12.58
N ASP A 113 6.21 -3.14 -13.15
CA ASP A 113 6.87 -2.05 -12.40
C ASP A 113 6.00 -1.57 -11.23
N GLU A 114 4.67 -1.58 -11.40
CA GLU A 114 3.71 -1.19 -10.38
C GLU A 114 3.72 -2.15 -9.17
N VAL A 115 3.76 -3.46 -9.41
CA VAL A 115 3.87 -4.47 -8.33
C VAL A 115 5.24 -4.38 -7.67
N VAL A 116 6.32 -4.18 -8.43
CA VAL A 116 7.66 -3.97 -7.86
C VAL A 116 7.71 -2.75 -6.95
N GLU A 117 7.10 -1.63 -7.34
CA GLU A 117 7.04 -0.44 -6.48
C GLU A 117 6.19 -0.71 -5.23
N GLN A 118 5.07 -1.42 -5.34
CA GLN A 118 4.29 -1.77 -4.15
C GLN A 118 5.04 -2.74 -3.22
N VAL A 119 5.82 -3.69 -3.74
CA VAL A 119 6.73 -4.52 -2.93
C VAL A 119 7.77 -3.65 -2.22
N ARG A 120 8.28 -2.61 -2.88
CA ARG A 120 9.22 -1.65 -2.27
C ARG A 120 8.58 -0.93 -1.09
N GLU A 121 7.33 -0.49 -1.23
CA GLU A 121 6.54 0.16 -0.17
C GLU A 121 6.28 -0.80 1.01
N ILE A 122 5.87 -2.04 0.71
CA ILE A 122 5.68 -3.11 1.71
C ILE A 122 6.97 -3.35 2.51
N LEU A 123 8.10 -3.48 1.81
CA LEU A 123 9.40 -3.68 2.44
C LEU A 123 9.83 -2.52 3.31
N ALA A 124 9.56 -1.28 2.89
CA ALA A 124 9.88 -0.11 3.69
C ALA A 124 9.09 -0.10 5.00
N VAL A 125 7.78 -0.34 4.94
CA VAL A 125 6.93 -0.46 6.14
C VAL A 125 7.40 -1.61 7.04
N TYR A 126 7.71 -2.76 6.45
CA TYR A 126 8.27 -3.91 7.16
C TYR A 126 9.55 -3.54 7.92
N VAL A 127 10.53 -2.95 7.24
CA VAL A 127 11.82 -2.58 7.84
C VAL A 127 11.67 -1.54 8.94
N LEU A 128 10.89 -0.48 8.70
CA LEU A 128 10.66 0.56 9.71
C LEU A 128 9.96 0.02 10.94
N SER A 129 9.08 -0.98 10.79
CA SER A 129 8.38 -1.61 11.91
C SER A 129 9.28 -2.47 12.81
N LEU A 130 10.48 -2.87 12.34
CA LEU A 130 11.33 -3.85 13.05
C LEU A 130 12.71 -3.37 13.46
N THR A 131 13.21 -2.28 12.89
CA THR A 131 14.64 -1.92 13.04
C THR A 131 14.96 -1.40 14.43
N ASP A 132 14.35 -0.28 14.83
CA ASP A 132 14.54 0.31 16.16
C ASP A 132 13.38 1.24 16.55
N GLU A 133 13.43 1.79 17.77
CA GLU A 133 12.40 2.69 18.30
C GLU A 133 12.26 3.98 17.49
N ASP A 134 13.34 4.49 16.89
CA ASP A 134 13.32 5.72 16.11
C ASP A 134 12.63 5.48 14.75
N THR A 135 12.94 4.38 14.06
CA THR A 135 12.25 4.02 12.80
C THR A 135 10.78 3.68 13.01
N GLN A 136 10.46 3.05 14.14
CA GLN A 136 9.08 2.78 14.53
C GLN A 136 8.31 4.08 14.81
N ALA A 137 8.94 5.04 15.48
CA ALA A 137 8.37 6.35 15.71
C ALA A 137 8.12 7.11 14.39
N GLN A 138 9.05 7.02 13.42
CA GLN A 138 8.86 7.62 12.08
C GLN A 138 7.67 7.00 11.34
N LEU A 139 7.52 5.67 11.37
CA LEU A 139 6.37 5.01 10.75
C LEU A 139 5.04 5.41 11.43
N ALA A 140 5.05 5.57 12.76
CA ALA A 140 3.88 6.05 13.50
C ALA A 140 3.54 7.51 13.14
N GLU A 141 4.54 8.38 12.95
CA GLU A 141 4.34 9.77 12.50
C GLU A 141 3.75 9.83 11.09
N ILE A 142 4.28 9.03 10.15
CA ILE A 142 3.73 8.91 8.79
C ILE A 142 2.25 8.49 8.83
N ALA A 143 1.93 7.49 9.64
CA ALA A 143 0.55 7.01 9.77
C ALA A 143 -0.37 8.07 10.42
N ALA A 144 0.11 8.77 11.44
CA ALA A 144 -0.64 9.85 12.08
C ALA A 144 -0.91 11.02 11.12
N ASP A 145 0.05 11.39 10.29
CA ASP A 145 -0.12 12.45 9.29
C ASP A 145 -1.18 12.08 8.25
N VAL A 146 -1.21 10.81 7.80
CA VAL A 146 -2.24 10.29 6.90
C VAL A 146 -3.61 10.28 7.58
N GLU A 147 -3.69 9.88 8.85
CA GLU A 147 -4.93 9.89 9.64
C GLU A 147 -5.50 11.32 9.80
N ASP A 148 -4.64 12.28 10.16
CA ASP A 148 -5.06 13.65 10.46
C ASP A 148 -5.43 14.46 9.20
N SER A 149 -4.74 14.21 8.07
CA SER A 149 -4.84 15.04 6.87
C SER A 149 -5.46 14.34 5.66
N GLY A 150 -5.63 13.02 5.71
CA GLY A 150 -6.19 12.24 4.63
C GLY A 150 -7.69 12.46 4.46
N LEU A 151 -8.15 12.49 3.20
CA LEU A 151 -9.56 12.52 2.85
C LEU A 151 -9.96 11.18 2.24
N PHE A 152 -10.77 10.40 2.95
CA PHE A 152 -11.13 9.04 2.55
C PHE A 152 -12.55 8.93 2.04
N SER A 153 -12.76 8.01 1.10
CA SER A 153 -14.10 7.56 0.73
C SER A 153 -14.63 6.64 1.84
N PRO A 154 -15.90 6.79 2.28
CA PRO A 154 -16.51 5.87 3.25
C PRO A 154 -16.52 4.40 2.82
N ARG A 155 -16.29 4.13 1.52
CA ARG A 155 -16.19 2.77 0.96
C ARG A 155 -14.82 2.13 1.15
N LEU A 156 -13.78 2.93 1.40
CA LEU A 156 -12.45 2.45 1.71
C LEU A 156 -12.34 2.09 3.21
N GLY A 157 -13.15 2.73 4.05
CA GLY A 157 -13.11 2.62 5.51
C GLY A 157 -12.45 3.85 6.12
N ASP A 158 -12.31 3.83 7.44
CA ASP A 158 -11.59 4.86 8.19
C ASP A 158 -10.14 4.40 8.39
N PHE A 159 -9.19 5.23 7.94
CA PHE A 159 -7.77 5.02 8.19
C PHE A 159 -7.42 5.43 9.61
N SER A 160 -6.59 4.64 10.30
CA SER A 160 -5.97 5.07 11.56
C SER A 160 -4.59 4.44 11.77
N ALA A 161 -3.72 5.16 12.47
CA ALA A 161 -2.43 4.64 12.90
C ALA A 161 -2.58 3.43 13.84
N GLU A 162 -3.66 3.40 14.64
CA GLU A 162 -3.98 2.26 15.51
C GLU A 162 -4.31 1.00 14.70
N ALA A 163 -5.18 1.11 13.68
CA ALA A 163 -5.52 -0.01 12.81
C ALA A 163 -4.29 -0.55 12.07
N LEU A 164 -3.44 0.35 11.56
CA LEU A 164 -2.19 -0.02 10.91
C LEU A 164 -1.27 -0.81 11.85
N SER A 165 -1.04 -0.28 13.06
CA SER A 165 -0.19 -0.90 14.07
C SER A 165 -0.71 -2.28 14.49
N ALA A 166 -2.02 -2.38 14.73
CA ALA A 166 -2.66 -3.66 15.06
C ALA A 166 -2.53 -4.67 13.92
N SER A 167 -2.71 -4.23 12.67
CA SER A 167 -2.58 -5.08 11.49
C SER A 167 -1.15 -5.58 11.27
N MET A 168 -0.13 -4.74 11.50
CA MET A 168 1.28 -5.17 11.49
C MET A 168 1.59 -6.20 12.57
N ALA A 169 1.07 -6.00 13.79
CA ALA A 169 1.24 -6.97 14.88
C ALA A 169 0.58 -8.33 14.57
N ASP A 170 -0.57 -8.31 13.89
CA ASP A 170 -1.23 -9.51 13.42
C ASP A 170 -0.43 -10.21 12.32
N ALA A 171 0.05 -9.47 11.30
CA ALA A 171 0.92 -10.01 10.25
C ALA A 171 2.17 -10.70 10.82
N GLN A 172 2.80 -10.12 11.83
CA GLN A 172 3.94 -10.71 12.54
C GLN A 172 3.57 -12.00 13.28
N THR A 173 2.40 -12.00 13.92
CA THR A 173 1.87 -13.19 14.59
C THR A 173 1.59 -14.31 13.59
N GLN A 174 0.95 -13.99 12.48
CA GLN A 174 0.66 -14.94 11.40
C GLN A 174 1.94 -15.51 10.79
N ALA A 175 2.92 -14.66 10.48
CA ALA A 175 4.22 -15.09 9.95
C ALA A 175 4.94 -16.06 10.89
N SER A 176 4.89 -15.78 12.20
CA SER A 176 5.44 -16.65 13.24
C SER A 176 4.71 -18.00 13.30
N ASN A 177 3.38 -18.00 13.24
CA ASN A 177 2.56 -19.21 13.26
C ASN A 177 2.80 -20.11 12.03
N LEU A 178 3.03 -19.49 10.87
CA LEU A 178 3.36 -20.18 9.62
C LEU A 178 4.84 -20.58 9.52
N GLY A 179 5.69 -20.13 10.46
CA GLY A 179 7.11 -20.44 10.47
C GLY A 179 7.87 -19.84 9.28
N LEU A 180 7.45 -18.67 8.79
CA LEU A 180 8.01 -18.07 7.57
C LEU A 180 9.49 -17.67 7.69
N GLY A 181 9.98 -17.41 8.91
CA GLY A 181 11.37 -17.05 9.16
C GLY A 181 11.80 -15.84 8.32
N THR A 182 12.75 -16.01 7.40
CA THR A 182 13.22 -14.95 6.51
C THR A 182 12.17 -14.42 5.54
N TYR A 183 11.05 -15.14 5.35
CA TYR A 183 9.93 -14.73 4.48
C TYR A 183 8.80 -14.01 5.23
N THR A 184 9.05 -13.55 6.46
CA THR A 184 8.06 -12.86 7.30
C THR A 184 7.42 -11.65 6.59
N PHE A 185 8.18 -10.95 5.76
CA PHE A 185 7.70 -9.80 4.97
C PHE A 185 6.51 -10.14 4.06
N ILE A 186 6.30 -11.40 3.68
CA ILE A 186 5.17 -11.82 2.84
C ILE A 186 3.83 -11.60 3.54
N MET A 187 3.77 -11.72 4.87
CA MET A 187 2.52 -11.42 5.59
C MET A 187 2.22 -9.93 5.64
N TYR A 188 3.19 -9.05 5.37
CA TYR A 188 2.93 -7.62 5.37
C TYR A 188 2.01 -7.21 4.21
N THR A 189 1.92 -7.99 3.13
CA THR A 189 0.88 -7.80 2.09
C THR A 189 -0.53 -7.65 2.65
N ASP A 190 -0.80 -8.31 3.77
CA ASP A 190 -2.11 -8.30 4.40
C ASP A 190 -2.35 -7.11 5.33
N VAL A 191 -1.32 -6.26 5.53
CA VAL A 191 -1.41 -5.10 6.41
C VAL A 191 -2.31 -4.03 5.82
N SER A 192 -3.25 -3.56 6.64
CA SER A 192 -4.17 -2.49 6.29
C SER A 192 -4.26 -1.49 7.44
N GLY A 193 -4.16 -0.21 7.11
CA GLY A 193 -4.45 0.89 8.02
C GLY A 193 -5.94 1.24 8.08
N PHE A 194 -6.78 0.58 7.27
CA PHE A 194 -8.21 0.82 7.22
C PHE A 194 -8.98 -0.16 8.08
N SER A 195 -9.95 0.36 8.83
CA SER A 195 -11.00 -0.45 9.43
C SER A 195 -12.03 -0.88 8.39
N ALA A 196 -12.66 -2.03 8.58
CA ALA A 196 -13.66 -2.54 7.65
C ALA A 196 -14.79 -1.52 7.44
N PRO A 197 -15.21 -1.24 6.20
CA PRO A 197 -16.20 -0.21 5.93
C PRO A 197 -17.57 -0.61 6.47
N ASP A 198 -18.30 0.35 7.05
CA ASP A 198 -19.70 0.18 7.47
C ASP A 198 -20.65 -0.15 6.29
N VAL A 199 -20.20 0.09 5.05
CA VAL A 199 -20.95 -0.13 3.81
C VAL A 199 -20.20 -1.03 2.84
N SER A 200 -20.77 -2.21 2.58
CA SER A 200 -20.26 -3.15 1.58
C SER A 200 -20.28 -2.54 0.17
N TRP A 201 -19.18 -2.73 -0.57
CA TRP A 201 -19.07 -2.38 -1.98
C TRP A 201 -20.02 -3.19 -2.89
N ALA A 202 -20.51 -4.33 -2.40
CA ALA A 202 -21.40 -5.24 -3.13
C ALA A 202 -22.87 -4.77 -3.19
N ALA A 203 -23.18 -3.53 -2.77
CA ALA A 203 -24.48 -2.91 -3.04
C ALA A 203 -24.58 -2.44 -4.51
N ARG A 204 -24.36 -3.39 -5.43
CA ARG A 204 -24.69 -3.33 -6.85
C ARG A 204 -24.98 -4.74 -7.34
N ASP A 205 -26.20 -5.18 -7.05
CA ASP A 205 -27.05 -5.98 -7.94
C ASP A 205 -28.52 -5.64 -7.65
#